data_AF-W4ALD2-F1
#
_entry.id   AF-W4ALD2-F1
#
_cell.length_a   1.000
_cell.length_b   1.000
_cell.length_c   1.000
_cell.angle_alpha   90.00
_cell.angle_beta   90.00
_cell.angle_gamma   90.00
#
_symmetry.space_group_name_H-M   'P 1'
#
loop_
_entity.id
_entity.type
_entity.pdbx_description
1 polymer ?
#
loop_
_entity_poly.entity_id
_entity_poly.type
_entity_poly.pdbx_seq_one_letter_code
_entity_poly.pdbx_strand_id
1 'polypeptide(L)'
;MSEIKFIDDDPQVTINNILKMHEAITGRQLYPADPERLFILSLCEIIVQQKVLINEAAKQSLLRYATGEVLEAKGEMYDTARLQAEPSRTTVQFQLSMPLTSAVIIPAGTRVGPQGGGGELFFMTVNVLEIKPGEVSGNVPAECSIPGIDGNGFLPGQLTELIDPIPFVQRVMNISESSGGAAVESDEAYRERIRTAPESFSVAGPDGAYEYWAKTASSAIIDVGVESPSPVEVVLIPLLVGGELPPQEVLDAVDAALNRKVRPLTDRVTVQSPEPVDYNIKLTYWISRERAADSAVIRSRVETAIAEYRLWQKSKLGRDINPSELIRRVMAAGALRLNVLEPSFTELTRMQVARESQVVFDFGGLADD
;
A
#
# COMPACT_ATOMS: atom_id res chain seq x y z
N MET A 1 -11.86 -20.56 7.01
CA MET A 1 -10.43 -20.54 7.39
C MET A 1 -10.34 -20.86 8.87
N SER A 2 -9.45 -21.78 9.24
CA SER A 2 -9.20 -22.14 10.64
C SER A 2 -8.69 -20.94 11.45
N GLU A 3 -8.97 -20.95 12.75
CA GLU A 3 -8.42 -19.98 13.69
C GLU A 3 -6.91 -20.17 13.81
N ILE A 4 -6.13 -19.08 13.69
CA ILE A 4 -4.67 -19.14 13.83
C ILE A 4 -4.29 -19.27 15.31
N LYS A 5 -3.40 -20.21 15.62
CA LYS A 5 -2.70 -20.30 16.90
C LYS A 5 -1.21 -20.16 16.64
N PHE A 6 -0.57 -19.19 17.31
CA PHE A 6 0.85 -18.94 17.17
C PHE A 6 1.69 -19.88 18.04
N ILE A 7 1.14 -20.23 19.21
CA ILE A 7 1.69 -21.23 20.10
C ILE A 7 0.60 -22.19 20.57
N ASP A 8 1.01 -23.41 20.93
CA ASP A 8 0.12 -24.36 21.58
C ASP A 8 -0.19 -23.88 23.01
N ASP A 9 -1.47 -23.66 23.27
CA ASP A 9 -2.01 -23.19 24.54
C ASP A 9 -2.83 -24.26 25.26
N ASP A 10 -2.73 -25.53 24.84
CA ASP A 10 -3.40 -26.63 25.52
C ASP A 10 -2.89 -26.75 26.98
N PRO A 11 -3.79 -26.62 27.98
CA PRO A 11 -3.43 -26.68 29.38
C PRO A 11 -2.82 -28.03 29.77
N GLN A 12 -3.38 -29.13 29.26
CA GLN A 12 -2.95 -30.48 29.62
C GLN A 12 -1.59 -30.80 29.03
N VAL A 13 -1.34 -30.39 27.78
CA VAL A 13 -0.01 -30.54 27.17
C VAL A 13 1.04 -29.78 27.99
N THR A 14 0.73 -28.54 28.38
CA THR A 14 1.64 -27.70 29.17
C THR A 14 1.90 -28.30 30.55
N ILE A 15 0.86 -28.69 31.28
CA ILE A 15 0.97 -29.32 32.60
C ILE A 15 1.79 -30.61 32.53
N ASN A 16 1.48 -31.50 31.57
CA ASN A 16 2.17 -32.77 31.42
C ASN A 16 3.66 -32.58 31.10
N ASN A 17 4.01 -31.59 30.27
CA ASN A 17 5.40 -31.30 29.93
C ASN A 17 6.19 -30.77 31.14
N ILE A 18 5.61 -29.85 31.91
CA ILE A 18 6.26 -29.29 33.10
C ILE A 18 6.47 -30.35 34.18
N LEU A 19 5.45 -31.17 34.46
CA LEU A 19 5.55 -32.25 35.43
C LEU A 19 6.61 -33.27 35.01
N LYS A 20 6.60 -33.73 33.76
CA LYS A 20 7.62 -34.66 33.24
C LYS A 20 9.03 -34.09 33.34
N MET A 21 9.20 -32.80 33.05
CA MET A 21 10.49 -32.12 33.18
C MET A 21 10.96 -32.10 34.64
N HIS A 22 10.06 -31.78 35.58
CA HIS A 22 10.38 -31.75 37.01
C HIS A 22 10.76 -33.14 37.54
N GLU A 23 9.98 -34.16 37.20
CA GLU A 23 10.25 -35.56 37.59
C GLU A 23 11.59 -36.04 37.01
N ALA A 24 11.92 -35.66 35.78
CA ALA A 24 13.19 -36.00 35.13
C ALA A 24 14.40 -35.33 35.82
N ILE A 25 14.27 -34.09 36.26
CA ILE A 25 15.35 -33.35 36.94
C ILE A 25 15.56 -33.85 38.37
N THR A 26 14.47 -34.08 39.10
CA THR A 26 14.53 -34.46 40.52
C THR A 26 14.72 -35.96 40.73
N GLY A 27 14.45 -36.78 39.70
CA GLY A 27 14.43 -38.23 39.80
C GLY A 27 13.29 -38.78 40.66
N ARG A 28 12.31 -37.92 41.03
CA ARG A 28 11.18 -38.26 41.89
C ARG A 28 9.88 -38.16 41.12
N GLN A 29 9.06 -39.21 41.20
CA GLN A 29 7.70 -39.21 40.66
C GLN A 29 6.74 -38.47 41.60
N LEU A 30 5.86 -37.64 41.05
CA LEU A 30 4.92 -36.82 41.82
C LEU A 30 3.48 -37.33 41.71
N TYR A 31 2.91 -37.72 42.84
CA TYR A 31 1.53 -38.20 42.94
C TYR A 31 0.53 -37.05 43.05
N PRO A 32 -0.76 -37.26 42.71
CA PRO A 32 -1.79 -36.21 42.72
C PRO A 32 -1.94 -35.43 44.03
N ALA A 33 -1.68 -36.06 45.18
CA ALA A 33 -1.82 -35.46 46.52
C ALA A 33 -0.53 -34.81 47.05
N ASP A 34 0.58 -34.86 46.30
CA ASP A 34 1.85 -34.30 46.75
C ASP A 34 1.77 -32.76 46.81
N PRO A 35 2.12 -32.12 47.94
CA PRO A 35 2.12 -30.65 48.07
C PRO A 35 2.98 -29.96 47.00
N GLU A 36 4.09 -30.58 46.63
CA GLU A 36 4.99 -30.12 45.57
C GLU A 36 4.30 -30.10 44.20
N ARG A 37 3.48 -31.11 43.89
CA ARG A 37 2.68 -31.14 42.65
C ARG A 37 1.66 -30.02 42.64
N LEU A 38 0.97 -29.78 43.75
CA LEU A 38 -0.02 -28.69 43.86
C LEU A 38 0.64 -27.32 43.64
N PHE A 39 1.86 -27.13 44.15
CA PHE A 39 2.64 -25.93 43.89
C PHE A 39 3.04 -25.79 42.41
N ILE A 40 3.50 -26.86 41.76
CA ILE A 40 3.82 -26.83 40.32
C ILE A 40 2.57 -26.52 39.49
N LEU A 41 1.43 -27.13 39.82
CA LEU A 41 0.17 -26.88 39.13
C LEU A 41 -0.27 -25.42 39.24
N SER A 42 -0.07 -24.75 40.38
CA SER A 42 -0.39 -23.32 40.50
C SER A 42 0.48 -22.45 39.57
N LEU A 43 1.75 -22.83 39.37
CA LEU A 43 2.62 -22.18 38.39
C LEU A 43 2.22 -22.50 36.94
N CYS A 44 1.79 -23.74 36.67
CA CYS A 44 1.28 -24.14 35.35
C CYS A 44 0.08 -23.30 34.94
N GLU A 45 -0.85 -23.01 35.85
CA GLU A 45 -2.01 -22.15 35.57
C GLU A 45 -1.56 -20.75 35.09
N ILE A 46 -0.56 -20.16 35.76
CA ILE A 46 0.00 -18.87 35.34
C ILE A 46 0.60 -19.00 33.94
N ILE A 47 1.37 -20.06 33.66
CA ILE A 47 2.01 -20.27 32.35
C ILE A 47 0.97 -20.47 31.24
N VAL A 48 -0.09 -21.25 31.50
CA VAL A 48 -1.18 -21.46 30.55
C VAL A 48 -1.89 -20.14 30.24
N GLN A 49 -2.19 -19.34 31.27
CA GLN A 49 -2.76 -18.00 31.06
C GLN A 49 -1.83 -17.10 30.24
N GLN A 50 -0.52 -17.12 30.51
CA GLN A 50 0.45 -16.37 29.71
C GLN A 50 0.46 -16.84 28.25
N LYS A 51 0.37 -18.15 27.98
CA LYS A 51 0.29 -18.66 26.61
C LYS A 51 -0.96 -18.18 25.86
N VAL A 52 -2.11 -18.14 26.53
CA VAL A 52 -3.35 -17.60 25.97
C VAL A 52 -3.18 -16.11 25.65
N LEU A 53 -2.62 -15.32 26.57
CA LEU A 53 -2.36 -13.89 26.36
C LEU A 53 -1.35 -13.64 25.24
N ILE A 54 -0.33 -14.48 25.10
CA ILE A 54 0.63 -14.42 23.98
C ILE A 54 -0.06 -14.68 22.66
N ASN A 55 -0.94 -15.70 22.58
CA ASN A 55 -1.72 -15.96 21.36
C ASN A 55 -2.62 -14.78 21.01
N GLU A 56 -3.28 -14.16 22.00
CA GLU A 56 -4.13 -12.99 21.78
C GLU A 56 -3.31 -11.78 21.31
N ALA A 57 -2.21 -11.45 21.98
CA ALA A 57 -1.33 -10.36 21.59
C ALA A 57 -0.72 -10.58 20.20
N ALA A 58 -0.34 -11.82 19.86
CA ALA A 58 0.16 -12.18 18.54
C ALA A 58 -0.93 -12.05 17.47
N LYS A 59 -2.18 -12.45 17.76
CA LYS A 59 -3.31 -12.23 16.85
C LYS A 59 -3.53 -10.75 16.57
N GLN A 60 -3.50 -9.90 17.59
CA GLN A 60 -3.66 -8.44 17.47
C GLN A 60 -2.62 -7.80 16.53
N SER A 61 -1.45 -8.42 16.33
CA SER A 61 -0.46 -7.98 15.33
C SER A 61 -0.94 -8.12 13.88
N LEU A 62 -1.91 -8.98 13.61
CA LEU A 62 -2.54 -9.14 12.29
C LEU A 62 -3.77 -8.23 12.20
N LEU A 63 -3.86 -7.43 11.12
CA LEU A 63 -4.98 -6.51 10.90
C LEU A 63 -6.36 -7.19 11.03
N ARG A 64 -6.48 -8.45 10.61
CA ARG A 64 -7.71 -9.25 10.70
C ARG A 64 -8.27 -9.39 12.12
N TYR A 65 -7.39 -9.47 13.12
CA TYR A 65 -7.79 -9.70 14.52
C TYR A 65 -7.61 -8.46 15.38
N ALA A 66 -6.97 -7.41 14.86
CA ALA A 66 -6.74 -6.17 15.58
C ALA A 66 -8.06 -5.51 16.00
N THR A 67 -8.17 -5.11 17.26
CA THR A 67 -9.32 -4.39 17.84
C THR A 67 -8.84 -3.29 18.79
N GLY A 68 -9.73 -2.36 19.16
CA GLY A 68 -9.42 -1.28 20.11
C GLY A 68 -8.20 -0.45 19.71
N GLU A 69 -7.36 -0.10 20.68
CA GLU A 69 -6.17 0.74 20.47
C GLU A 69 -5.17 0.16 19.44
N VAL A 70 -5.09 -1.17 19.32
CA VAL A 70 -4.20 -1.82 18.34
C VAL A 70 -4.70 -1.58 16.92
N LEU A 71 -6.03 -1.59 16.70
CA LEU A 71 -6.60 -1.27 15.41
C LEU A 71 -6.39 0.21 15.05
N GLU A 72 -6.49 1.11 16.04
CA GLU A 72 -6.17 2.54 15.85
C GLU A 72 -4.72 2.75 15.45
N ALA A 73 -3.77 2.15 16.18
CA ALA A 73 -2.35 2.27 15.87
C ALA A 73 -2.01 1.72 14.47
N LYS A 74 -2.75 0.71 14.00
CA LYS A 74 -2.61 0.20 12.62
C LYS A 74 -3.14 1.18 11.59
N GLY A 75 -4.24 1.87 11.85
CA GLY A 75 -4.75 2.91 10.96
C GLY A 75 -3.80 4.11 10.87
N GLU A 76 -3.22 4.50 12.00
CA GLU A 76 -2.20 5.56 12.07
C GLU A 76 -0.99 5.28 11.16
N MET A 77 -0.53 4.03 11.08
CA MET A 77 0.57 3.64 10.16
C MET A 77 0.28 3.97 8.68
N TYR A 78 -0.98 4.07 8.30
CA TYR A 78 -1.42 4.38 6.93
C TYR A 78 -2.15 5.72 6.83
N ASP A 79 -1.95 6.65 7.79
CA ASP A 79 -2.63 7.95 7.87
C ASP A 79 -4.16 7.84 7.72
N THR A 80 -4.72 6.73 8.22
CA THR A 80 -6.13 6.38 8.07
C THR A 80 -6.77 6.43 9.45
N ALA A 81 -7.11 7.63 9.93
CA ALA A 81 -7.79 7.81 11.21
C ALA A 81 -9.26 7.38 11.12
N ARG A 82 -9.80 6.74 12.17
CA ARG A 82 -11.20 6.29 12.23
C ARG A 82 -12.19 7.44 12.02
N LEU A 83 -13.18 7.22 11.15
CA LEU A 83 -14.22 8.22 10.93
C LEU A 83 -15.08 8.36 12.19
N GLN A 84 -15.18 9.58 12.69
CA GLN A 84 -16.00 9.91 13.85
C GLN A 84 -17.47 10.08 13.45
N ALA A 85 -18.36 10.18 14.44
CA ALA A 85 -19.75 10.44 14.17
C ALA A 85 -19.92 11.80 13.47
N GLU A 86 -20.77 11.84 12.44
CA GLU A 86 -21.06 13.06 11.67
C GLU A 86 -22.48 13.56 11.96
N PRO A 87 -22.70 14.88 12.06
CA PRO A 87 -24.03 15.44 12.25
C PRO A 87 -24.84 15.38 10.95
N SER A 88 -26.14 15.17 11.08
CA SER A 88 -27.04 15.29 9.94
C SER A 88 -27.16 16.73 9.47
N ARG A 89 -27.49 16.89 8.20
CA ARG A 89 -27.60 18.17 7.50
C ARG A 89 -28.98 18.31 6.88
N THR A 90 -29.48 19.53 6.83
CA THR A 90 -30.71 19.88 6.11
C THR A 90 -30.65 21.34 5.65
N THR A 91 -31.53 21.73 4.73
CA THR A 91 -31.71 23.13 4.36
C THR A 91 -32.93 23.68 5.06
N VAL A 92 -32.75 24.78 5.80
CA VAL A 92 -33.83 25.52 6.44
C VAL A 92 -34.15 26.78 5.66
N GLN A 93 -35.45 27.05 5.52
CA GLN A 93 -35.98 28.28 4.94
C GLN A 93 -36.50 29.17 6.05
N PHE A 94 -36.03 30.40 6.07
CA PHE A 94 -36.55 31.48 6.89
C PHE A 94 -37.52 32.32 6.06
N GLN A 95 -38.63 32.72 6.66
CA GLN A 95 -39.63 33.58 6.04
C GLN A 95 -39.81 34.82 6.90
N LEU A 96 -39.77 36.00 6.28
CA LEU A 96 -40.08 37.28 6.91
C LEU A 96 -41.59 37.54 6.91
N SER A 97 -42.07 38.29 7.91
CA SER A 97 -43.49 38.67 8.03
C SER A 97 -43.96 39.65 6.95
N MET A 98 -43.03 40.41 6.35
CA MET A 98 -43.27 41.39 5.29
C MET A 98 -41.97 41.64 4.51
N PRO A 99 -42.04 42.14 3.25
CA PRO A 99 -40.86 42.60 2.54
C PRO A 99 -40.29 43.86 3.23
N LEU A 100 -38.97 43.91 3.39
CA LEU A 100 -38.26 45.02 4.04
C LEU A 100 -37.41 45.80 3.03
N THR A 101 -37.17 47.08 3.32
CA THR A 101 -36.36 47.99 2.48
C THR A 101 -34.86 47.87 2.75
N SER A 102 -34.46 47.17 3.82
CA SER A 102 -33.08 46.82 4.16
C SER A 102 -32.93 45.30 4.18
N ALA A 103 -31.71 44.81 3.94
CA ALA A 103 -31.41 43.38 4.03
C ALA A 103 -31.58 42.87 5.47
N VAL A 104 -32.06 41.63 5.62
CA VAL A 104 -32.10 40.92 6.91
C VAL A 104 -30.99 39.89 6.95
N ILE A 105 -30.21 39.91 8.03
CA ILE A 105 -29.11 38.98 8.23
C ILE A 105 -29.53 37.95 9.27
N ILE A 106 -29.41 36.68 8.90
CA ILE A 106 -29.52 35.53 9.79
C ILE A 106 -28.09 35.04 10.05
N PRO A 107 -27.56 35.19 11.28
CA PRO A 107 -26.22 34.76 11.60
C PRO A 107 -26.02 33.25 11.41
N ALA A 108 -24.79 32.84 11.13
CA ALA A 108 -24.37 31.46 11.33
C ALA A 108 -24.51 31.09 12.82
N GLY A 109 -24.85 29.85 13.13
CA GLY A 109 -25.12 29.37 14.48
C GLY A 109 -26.55 29.61 14.98
N THR A 110 -27.44 30.16 14.16
CA THR A 110 -28.87 30.33 14.52
C THR A 110 -29.52 28.97 14.72
N ARG A 111 -30.14 28.73 15.88
CA ARG A 111 -30.70 27.42 16.27
C ARG A 111 -32.17 27.25 15.87
N VAL A 112 -32.47 26.14 15.22
CA VAL A 112 -33.81 25.72 14.77
C VAL A 112 -34.09 24.29 15.25
N GLY A 113 -35.17 24.08 16.00
CA GLY A 113 -35.54 22.78 16.55
C GLY A 113 -36.84 22.21 15.95
N PRO A 114 -37.11 20.91 16.17
CA PRO A 114 -38.43 20.36 15.97
C PRO A 114 -39.41 20.88 17.03
N GLN A 115 -40.66 21.07 16.63
CA GLN A 115 -41.69 21.58 17.54
C GLN A 115 -41.88 20.66 18.75
N GLY A 116 -41.69 21.21 19.96
CA GLY A 116 -41.86 20.44 21.19
C GLY A 116 -40.68 19.52 21.54
N GLY A 117 -39.54 19.69 20.87
CA GLY A 117 -38.31 18.93 21.10
C GLY A 117 -37.49 19.39 22.32
N GLY A 118 -38.01 20.30 23.16
CA GLY A 118 -37.40 20.72 24.42
C GLY A 118 -36.04 21.43 24.30
N GLY A 119 -35.56 21.69 23.08
CA GLY A 119 -34.22 22.24 22.82
C GLY A 119 -33.07 21.25 23.00
N GLU A 120 -33.34 19.95 23.17
CA GLU A 120 -32.29 18.93 23.33
C GLU A 120 -31.58 18.62 22.01
N LEU A 121 -32.35 18.54 20.92
CA LEU A 121 -31.85 18.35 19.55
C LEU A 121 -32.28 19.55 18.69
N PHE A 122 -31.30 20.22 18.08
CA PHE A 122 -31.54 21.38 17.24
C PHE A 122 -30.53 21.43 16.09
N PHE A 123 -30.85 22.21 15.07
CA PHE A 123 -30.01 22.44 13.90
C PHE A 123 -29.50 23.88 13.92
N MET A 124 -28.21 24.05 13.70
CA MET A 124 -27.55 25.35 13.63
C MET A 124 -27.27 25.72 12.18
N THR A 125 -27.58 26.95 11.78
CA THR A 125 -27.22 27.46 10.45
C THR A 125 -25.70 27.45 10.24
N VAL A 126 -25.22 26.90 9.14
CA VAL A 126 -23.77 26.77 8.86
C VAL A 126 -23.18 28.08 8.36
N ASN A 127 -23.94 28.78 7.51
CA ASN A 127 -23.53 30.02 6.87
C ASN A 127 -24.42 31.18 7.33
N VAL A 128 -23.91 32.39 7.15
CA VAL A 128 -24.75 33.60 7.24
C VAL A 128 -25.71 33.62 6.05
N LEU A 129 -26.98 33.88 6.31
CA LEU A 129 -28.00 34.08 5.27
C LEU A 129 -28.40 35.55 5.21
N GLU A 130 -28.24 36.15 4.03
CA GLU A 130 -28.74 37.49 3.73
C GLU A 130 -30.02 37.37 2.91
N ILE A 131 -31.14 37.86 3.44
CA ILE A 131 -32.38 38.06 2.70
C ILE A 131 -32.35 39.49 2.17
N LYS A 132 -32.31 39.65 0.85
CA LYS A 132 -32.13 40.96 0.21
C LYS A 132 -33.35 41.86 0.40
N PRO A 133 -33.20 43.19 0.29
CA PRO A 133 -34.34 44.10 0.27
C PRO A 133 -35.40 43.67 -0.75
N GLY A 134 -36.65 43.63 -0.32
CA GLY A 134 -37.80 43.20 -1.14
C GLY A 134 -38.04 41.69 -1.19
N GLU A 135 -37.08 40.84 -0.78
CA GLU A 135 -37.28 39.40 -0.65
C GLU A 135 -37.93 39.06 0.71
N VAL A 136 -38.71 37.98 0.74
CA VAL A 136 -39.45 37.56 1.95
C VAL A 136 -39.04 36.18 2.46
N SER A 137 -38.14 35.50 1.76
CA SER A 137 -37.63 34.19 2.18
C SER A 137 -36.18 34.01 1.76
N GLY A 138 -35.47 33.16 2.52
CA GLY A 138 -34.11 32.76 2.21
C GLY A 138 -33.83 31.36 2.75
N ASN A 139 -32.93 30.64 2.09
CA ASN A 139 -32.59 29.26 2.42
C ASN A 139 -31.13 29.18 2.88
N VAL A 140 -30.87 28.39 3.91
CA VAL A 140 -29.52 28.20 4.44
C VAL A 140 -29.33 26.75 4.92
N PRO A 141 -28.15 26.14 4.69
CA PRO A 141 -27.83 24.85 5.27
C PRO A 141 -27.76 24.95 6.79
N ALA A 142 -28.24 23.92 7.47
CA ALA A 142 -28.15 23.74 8.91
C ALA A 142 -27.68 22.33 9.27
N GLU A 143 -26.91 22.23 10.35
CA GLU A 143 -26.31 21.00 10.87
C GLU A 143 -26.86 20.67 12.26
N CYS A 144 -27.12 19.40 12.53
CA CYS A 144 -27.60 18.92 13.83
C CYS A 144 -26.55 19.19 14.93
N SER A 145 -27.01 19.56 16.13
CA SER A 145 -26.18 19.78 17.32
C SER A 145 -25.55 18.50 17.85
N ILE A 146 -26.16 17.34 17.59
CA ILE A 146 -25.71 16.02 18.02
C ILE A 146 -25.19 15.25 16.80
N PRO A 147 -23.88 14.97 16.74
CA PRO A 147 -23.32 14.07 15.73
C PRO A 147 -23.86 12.65 15.89
N GLY A 148 -24.22 12.00 14.80
CA GLY A 148 -24.83 10.66 14.83
C GLY A 148 -26.07 10.55 13.95
N ILE A 149 -26.77 9.43 14.08
CA ILE A 149 -27.95 9.09 13.27
C ILE A 149 -29.24 9.76 13.78
N ASP A 150 -29.26 10.27 15.01
CA ASP A 150 -30.46 10.79 15.67
C ASP A 150 -31.03 12.03 14.98
N GLY A 151 -30.18 12.79 14.27
CA GLY A 151 -30.60 13.94 13.48
C GLY A 151 -31.17 13.60 12.10
N ASN A 152 -31.23 12.34 11.68
CA ASN A 152 -31.72 11.96 10.34
C ASN A 152 -33.25 11.80 10.31
N GLY A 153 -33.83 11.94 9.11
CA GLY A 153 -35.23 11.58 8.84
C GLY A 153 -36.26 12.65 9.23
N PHE A 154 -35.84 13.87 9.58
CA PHE A 154 -36.79 14.97 9.76
C PHE A 154 -37.29 15.42 8.41
N LEU A 155 -38.54 15.09 8.08
CA LEU A 155 -39.21 15.43 6.83
C LEU A 155 -39.38 16.94 6.70
N PRO A 156 -39.49 17.48 5.46
CA PRO A 156 -39.75 18.90 5.24
C PRO A 156 -40.93 19.42 6.07
N GLY A 157 -40.71 20.52 6.78
CA GLY A 157 -41.70 21.15 7.64
C GLY A 157 -41.78 20.63 9.07
N GLN A 158 -40.86 19.77 9.51
CA GLN A 158 -40.83 19.29 10.90
C GLN A 158 -39.95 20.14 11.82
N LEU A 159 -38.97 20.88 11.28
CA LEU A 159 -38.09 21.79 12.04
C LEU A 159 -38.63 23.22 12.03
N THR A 160 -39.60 23.51 12.90
CA THR A 160 -40.37 24.78 12.85
C THR A 160 -40.11 25.72 14.01
N GLU A 161 -39.40 25.29 15.04
CA GLU A 161 -39.17 26.06 16.25
C GLU A 161 -37.89 26.89 16.12
N LEU A 162 -38.01 28.21 16.11
CA LEU A 162 -36.86 29.12 16.13
C LEU A 162 -36.44 29.38 17.58
N ILE A 163 -35.31 28.82 17.99
CA ILE A 163 -34.81 28.89 19.37
C ILE A 163 -34.16 30.25 19.65
N ASP A 164 -33.49 30.82 18.65
CA ASP A 164 -32.87 32.15 18.70
C ASP A 164 -33.73 33.15 17.91
N PRO A 165 -34.58 33.97 18.56
CA PRO A 165 -35.50 34.85 17.85
C PRO A 165 -34.76 35.93 17.06
N ILE A 166 -35.06 36.05 15.78
CA ILE A 166 -34.53 37.08 14.89
C ILE A 166 -35.68 38.04 14.53
N PRO A 167 -35.50 39.38 14.66
CA PRO A 167 -36.53 40.34 14.29
C PRO A 167 -37.07 40.12 12.87
N PHE A 168 -38.38 40.30 12.71
CA PHE A 168 -39.11 40.19 11.44
C PHE A 168 -39.17 38.79 10.79
N VAL A 169 -38.47 37.78 11.33
CA VAL A 169 -38.65 36.38 10.93
C VAL A 169 -39.98 35.88 11.50
N GLN A 170 -40.90 35.47 10.62
CA GLN A 170 -42.22 34.96 10.97
C GLN A 170 -42.22 33.45 11.21
N ARG A 171 -41.54 32.69 10.35
CA ARG A 171 -41.47 31.24 10.42
C ARG A 171 -40.14 30.73 9.90
N VAL A 172 -39.74 29.57 10.41
CA VAL A 172 -38.63 28.77 9.90
C VAL A 172 -39.14 27.36 9.62
N MET A 173 -38.63 26.70 8.59
CA MET A 173 -38.90 25.29 8.32
C MET A 173 -37.77 24.65 7.53
N ASN A 174 -37.47 23.37 7.77
CA ASN A 174 -36.66 22.61 6.82
C ASN A 174 -37.43 22.36 5.53
N ILE A 175 -36.76 22.53 4.39
CA ILE A 175 -37.32 22.29 3.05
C ILE A 175 -36.81 20.98 2.43
N SER A 176 -35.79 20.38 3.04
CA SER A 176 -35.27 19.05 2.69
C SER A 176 -35.38 18.12 3.90
N GLU A 177 -35.45 16.82 3.63
CA GLU A 177 -35.27 15.81 4.68
C GLU A 177 -33.87 15.91 5.28
N SER A 178 -33.74 15.81 6.61
CA SER A 178 -32.42 15.78 7.24
C SER A 178 -31.74 14.43 6.99
N SER A 179 -30.48 14.47 6.57
CA SER A 179 -29.73 13.27 6.21
C SER A 179 -28.22 13.47 6.35
N GLY A 180 -27.44 12.41 6.19
CA GLY A 180 -25.98 12.46 6.27
C GLY A 180 -25.42 12.34 7.69
N GLY A 181 -26.26 12.21 8.71
CA GLY A 181 -25.80 11.87 10.06
C GLY A 181 -25.33 10.42 10.11
N ALA A 182 -24.15 10.17 10.67
CA ALA A 182 -23.52 8.85 10.70
C ALA A 182 -22.94 8.57 12.09
N ALA A 183 -23.02 7.32 12.54
CA ALA A 183 -22.34 6.87 13.75
C ALA A 183 -20.82 6.73 13.50
N VAL A 184 -20.05 6.61 14.59
CA VAL A 184 -18.62 6.28 14.51
C VAL A 184 -18.42 4.99 13.70
N GLU A 185 -17.38 4.97 12.87
CA GLU A 185 -17.04 3.83 12.03
C GLU A 185 -16.83 2.55 12.85
N SER A 186 -17.46 1.45 12.40
CA SER A 186 -17.33 0.15 13.06
C SER A 186 -15.93 -0.46 12.83
N ASP A 187 -15.49 -1.33 13.75
CA ASP A 187 -14.20 -2.01 13.63
C ASP A 187 -14.04 -2.77 12.31
N GLU A 188 -15.10 -3.39 11.81
CA GLU A 188 -15.05 -4.13 10.55
C GLU A 188 -14.88 -3.21 9.34
N ALA A 189 -15.64 -2.11 9.27
CA ALA A 189 -15.50 -1.13 8.20
C ALA A 189 -14.14 -0.43 8.24
N TYR A 190 -13.68 -0.06 9.44
CA TYR A 190 -12.39 0.57 9.65
C TYR A 190 -11.24 -0.36 9.25
N ARG A 191 -11.31 -1.64 9.63
CA ARG A 191 -10.34 -2.65 9.22
C ARG A 191 -10.24 -2.79 7.71
N GLU A 192 -11.37 -2.79 7.01
CA GLU A 192 -11.38 -2.83 5.53
C GLU A 192 -10.84 -1.54 4.91
N ARG A 193 -11.10 -0.37 5.53
CA ARG A 193 -10.51 0.90 5.08
C ARG A 193 -9.00 0.93 5.28
N ILE A 194 -8.48 0.46 6.42
CA ILE A 194 -7.04 0.29 6.66
C ILE A 194 -6.45 -0.71 5.66
N ARG A 195 -7.17 -1.80 5.35
CA ARG A 195 -6.74 -2.81 4.39
C ARG A 195 -6.56 -2.24 2.98
N THR A 196 -7.41 -1.30 2.61
CA THR A 196 -7.39 -0.61 1.30
C THR A 196 -6.55 0.68 1.31
N ALA A 197 -6.17 1.20 2.48
CA ALA A 197 -5.38 2.42 2.62
C ALA A 197 -4.06 2.45 1.82
N PRO A 198 -3.31 1.33 1.66
CA PRO A 198 -2.14 1.28 0.77
C PRO A 198 -2.41 1.78 -0.66
N GLU A 199 -3.64 1.62 -1.17
CA GLU A 199 -4.05 2.09 -2.50
C GLU A 199 -4.08 3.63 -2.59
N SER A 200 -4.10 4.35 -1.47
CA SER A 200 -4.13 5.83 -1.44
C SER A 200 -2.76 6.49 -1.60
N PHE A 201 -1.66 5.75 -1.41
CA PHE A 201 -0.29 6.29 -1.42
C PHE A 201 0.28 6.59 -2.83
N SER A 202 -0.52 6.54 -3.90
CA SER A 202 -0.05 6.73 -5.28
C SER A 202 -0.73 7.92 -5.97
N VAL A 203 -0.19 9.15 -5.82
CA VAL A 203 -0.83 10.38 -6.37
C VAL A 203 0.08 11.39 -7.10
N ALA A 204 1.40 11.17 -7.18
CA ALA A 204 2.33 12.11 -7.87
C ALA A 204 3.16 11.50 -9.01
N GLY A 205 2.86 10.27 -9.44
CA GLY A 205 3.52 9.61 -10.58
C GLY A 205 5.05 9.44 -10.47
N PRO A 206 5.63 9.01 -9.34
CA PRO A 206 7.05 8.66 -9.31
C PRO A 206 7.33 7.43 -10.20
N ASP A 207 8.57 7.30 -10.72
CA ASP A 207 9.01 6.17 -11.56
C ASP A 207 8.52 4.81 -11.04
N GLY A 208 8.72 4.53 -9.74
CA GLY A 208 8.36 3.25 -9.12
C GLY A 208 6.87 2.92 -9.14
N ALA A 209 5.97 3.91 -9.18
CA ALA A 209 4.53 3.67 -9.29
C ALA A 209 4.17 3.18 -10.71
N TYR A 210 4.76 3.82 -11.72
CA TYR A 210 4.64 3.42 -13.12
C TYR A 210 5.22 2.03 -13.35
N GLU A 211 6.40 1.75 -12.79
CA GLU A 211 7.01 0.42 -12.84
C GLU A 211 6.13 -0.66 -12.20
N TYR A 212 5.54 -0.38 -11.04
CA TYR A 212 4.64 -1.29 -10.34
C TYR A 212 3.44 -1.65 -11.22
N TRP A 213 2.69 -0.63 -11.68
CA TRP A 213 1.49 -0.85 -12.50
C TRP A 213 1.83 -1.54 -13.82
N ALA A 214 2.94 -1.19 -14.46
CA ALA A 214 3.41 -1.90 -15.65
C ALA A 214 3.69 -3.38 -15.37
N LYS A 215 4.35 -3.71 -14.26
CA LYS A 215 4.61 -5.10 -13.86
C LYS A 215 3.34 -5.87 -13.48
N THR A 216 2.26 -5.19 -13.07
CA THR A 216 0.97 -5.88 -12.85
C THR A 216 0.34 -6.41 -14.14
N ALA A 217 0.69 -5.85 -15.30
CA ALA A 217 0.14 -6.28 -16.59
C ALA A 217 0.62 -7.68 -17.00
N SER A 218 1.83 -8.09 -16.59
CA SER A 218 2.38 -9.43 -16.88
C SER A 218 3.53 -9.79 -15.95
N SER A 219 3.51 -11.01 -15.42
CA SER A 219 4.61 -11.58 -14.63
C SER A 219 5.87 -11.86 -15.45
N ALA A 220 5.79 -11.81 -16.78
CA ALA A 220 6.94 -11.93 -17.66
C ALA A 220 7.80 -10.65 -17.68
N ILE A 221 7.30 -9.51 -17.20
CA ILE A 221 8.03 -8.24 -17.16
C ILE A 221 8.98 -8.26 -15.95
N ILE A 222 10.29 -8.21 -16.21
CA ILE A 222 11.33 -8.22 -15.16
C ILE A 222 11.83 -6.83 -14.80
N ASP A 223 11.76 -5.90 -15.75
CA ASP A 223 12.27 -4.55 -15.61
C ASP A 223 11.41 -3.58 -16.41
N VAL A 224 11.32 -2.33 -15.97
CA VAL A 224 10.54 -1.29 -16.64
C VAL A 224 11.31 0.02 -16.55
N GLY A 225 11.66 0.60 -17.69
CA GLY A 225 12.19 1.95 -17.77
C GLY A 225 11.05 2.96 -17.74
N VAL A 226 11.22 4.05 -17.00
CA VAL A 226 10.29 5.18 -16.96
C VAL A 226 11.08 6.44 -17.26
N GLU A 227 10.64 7.20 -18.26
CA GLU A 227 11.28 8.43 -18.71
C GLU A 227 10.24 9.52 -18.96
N SER A 228 10.61 10.79 -18.76
CA SER A 228 9.76 11.94 -19.05
C SER A 228 10.48 12.91 -20.00
N PRO A 229 10.36 12.73 -21.33
CA PRO A 229 11.10 13.53 -22.30
C PRO A 229 10.66 15.00 -22.34
N SER A 230 9.45 15.30 -21.87
CA SER A 230 8.91 16.65 -21.73
C SER A 230 7.86 16.69 -20.63
N PRO A 231 7.56 17.87 -20.04
CA PRO A 231 6.54 17.99 -19.01
C PRO A 231 5.24 17.32 -19.44
N VAL A 232 4.66 16.54 -18.51
CA VAL A 232 3.38 15.84 -18.70
C VAL A 232 3.45 14.60 -19.61
N GLU A 233 4.55 14.35 -20.32
CA GLU A 233 4.74 13.13 -21.12
C GLU A 233 5.52 12.08 -20.30
N VAL A 234 5.01 10.84 -20.24
CA VAL A 234 5.64 9.71 -19.54
C VAL A 234 5.76 8.54 -20.50
N VAL A 235 6.96 8.00 -20.65
CA VAL A 235 7.25 6.87 -21.53
C VAL A 235 7.66 5.68 -20.68
N LEU A 236 6.95 4.56 -20.83
CA LEU A 236 7.31 3.29 -20.20
C LEU A 236 7.89 2.31 -21.21
N ILE A 237 8.96 1.66 -20.78
CA ILE A 237 9.72 0.68 -21.57
C ILE A 237 9.76 -0.64 -20.79
N PRO A 238 8.81 -1.58 -20.99
CA PRO A 238 8.86 -2.88 -20.32
C PRO A 238 9.87 -3.83 -20.98
N LEU A 239 10.60 -4.60 -20.16
CA LEU A 239 11.54 -5.63 -20.59
C LEU A 239 11.14 -6.99 -20.01
N LEU A 240 11.18 -8.04 -20.84
CA LEU A 240 10.75 -9.37 -20.44
C LEU A 240 11.87 -10.25 -19.87
N VAL A 241 11.48 -11.32 -19.18
CA VAL A 241 12.35 -12.41 -18.74
C VAL A 241 13.31 -12.80 -19.87
N GLY A 242 14.59 -12.94 -19.54
CA GLY A 242 15.63 -13.30 -20.51
C GLY A 242 16.14 -12.12 -21.35
N GLY A 243 15.66 -10.89 -21.10
CA GLY A 243 16.02 -9.73 -21.90
C GLY A 243 15.32 -9.67 -23.25
N GLU A 244 14.18 -10.37 -23.38
CA GLU A 244 13.40 -10.40 -24.61
C GLU A 244 12.55 -9.13 -24.75
N LEU A 245 12.34 -8.70 -25.99
CA LEU A 245 11.50 -7.55 -26.29
C LEU A 245 10.01 -7.93 -26.15
N PRO A 246 9.18 -7.05 -25.55
CA PRO A 246 7.75 -7.29 -25.42
C PRO A 246 7.06 -7.32 -26.79
N PRO A 247 6.19 -8.31 -27.06
CA PRO A 247 5.30 -8.28 -28.22
C PRO A 247 4.18 -7.25 -28.00
N GLN A 248 3.47 -6.88 -29.07
CA GLN A 248 2.46 -5.82 -29.04
C GLN A 248 1.37 -6.07 -27.99
N GLU A 249 0.95 -7.31 -27.81
CA GLU A 249 -0.09 -7.68 -26.84
C GLU A 249 0.32 -7.37 -25.39
N VAL A 250 1.61 -7.44 -25.07
CA VAL A 250 2.13 -7.08 -23.74
C VAL A 250 2.20 -5.56 -23.59
N LEU A 251 2.57 -4.84 -24.65
CA LEU A 251 2.56 -3.37 -24.63
C LEU A 251 1.14 -2.83 -24.43
N ASP A 252 0.16 -3.38 -25.13
CA ASP A 252 -1.26 -3.01 -25.00
C ASP A 252 -1.80 -3.31 -23.59
N ALA A 253 -1.39 -4.43 -22.99
CA ALA A 253 -1.77 -4.77 -21.62
C ALA A 253 -1.19 -3.80 -20.57
N VAL A 254 0.06 -3.36 -20.76
CA VAL A 254 0.71 -2.36 -19.90
C VAL A 254 0.03 -1.00 -20.05
N ASP A 255 -0.31 -0.59 -21.28
CA ASP A 255 -1.03 0.66 -21.53
C ASP A 255 -2.42 0.65 -20.86
N ALA A 256 -3.15 -0.46 -20.98
CA ALA A 256 -4.45 -0.64 -20.32
C ALA A 256 -4.36 -0.61 -18.79
N ALA A 257 -3.27 -1.14 -18.20
CA ALA A 257 -3.04 -1.09 -16.76
C ALA A 257 -2.85 0.36 -16.26
N LEU A 258 -2.29 1.24 -17.10
CA LEU A 258 -1.96 2.64 -16.79
C LEU A 258 -3.11 3.62 -17.11
N ASN A 259 -4.33 3.23 -16.76
CA ASN A 259 -5.55 4.00 -17.01
C ASN A 259 -5.69 5.24 -16.09
N ARG A 260 -6.70 6.08 -16.36
CA ARG A 260 -6.95 7.35 -15.64
C ARG A 260 -7.22 7.23 -14.14
N LYS A 261 -7.45 6.04 -13.60
CA LYS A 261 -7.63 5.83 -12.16
C LYS A 261 -6.31 5.63 -11.42
N VAL A 262 -5.25 5.23 -12.13
CA VAL A 262 -3.96 4.86 -11.52
C VAL A 262 -2.87 5.91 -11.73
N ARG A 263 -2.95 6.68 -12.82
CA ARG A 263 -1.96 7.73 -13.14
C ARG A 263 -2.47 9.14 -12.83
N PRO A 264 -1.58 10.11 -12.57
CA PRO A 264 -1.95 11.51 -12.44
C PRO A 264 -2.78 12.02 -13.62
N LEU A 265 -3.72 12.93 -13.32
CA LEU A 265 -4.71 13.43 -14.29
C LEU A 265 -4.07 14.07 -15.52
N THR A 266 -2.94 14.75 -15.34
CA THR A 266 -2.25 15.47 -16.41
C THR A 266 -1.48 14.51 -17.32
N ASP A 267 -0.97 13.40 -16.78
CA ASP A 267 0.07 12.62 -17.44
C ASP A 267 -0.42 11.91 -18.71
N ARG A 268 0.37 12.06 -19.76
CA ARG A 268 0.25 11.43 -21.06
C ARG A 268 1.23 10.29 -21.13
N VAL A 269 0.73 9.13 -20.76
CA VAL A 269 1.53 7.89 -20.76
C VAL A 269 1.54 7.28 -22.14
N THR A 270 2.72 6.85 -22.56
CA THR A 270 2.96 6.03 -23.74
C THR A 270 3.79 4.81 -23.34
N VAL A 271 3.52 3.67 -23.96
CA VAL A 271 4.24 2.42 -23.71
C VAL A 271 4.88 1.98 -25.01
N GLN A 272 6.18 1.67 -24.98
CA GLN A 272 6.91 1.27 -26.18
C GLN A 272 7.99 0.22 -25.87
N SER A 273 8.43 -0.48 -26.91
CA SER A 273 9.47 -1.51 -26.79
C SER A 273 10.85 -0.90 -26.53
N PRO A 274 11.74 -1.58 -25.78
CA PRO A 274 13.13 -1.15 -25.62
C PRO A 274 13.86 -1.07 -26.96
N GLU A 275 14.75 -0.07 -27.10
CA GLU A 275 15.65 0.03 -28.24
C GLU A 275 16.83 -0.96 -28.07
N PRO A 276 16.99 -1.95 -28.97
CA PRO A 276 18.11 -2.87 -28.87
C PRO A 276 19.42 -2.20 -29.32
N VAL A 277 20.45 -2.30 -28.48
CA VAL A 277 21.83 -1.88 -28.81
C VAL A 277 22.68 -3.13 -28.98
N ASP A 278 23.02 -3.43 -30.23
CA ASP A 278 23.77 -4.62 -30.59
C ASP A 278 25.24 -4.56 -30.13
N TYR A 279 25.76 -5.66 -29.61
CA TYR A 279 27.17 -5.80 -29.23
C TYR A 279 27.73 -7.19 -29.49
N ASN A 280 29.04 -7.26 -29.67
CA ASN A 280 29.76 -8.52 -29.82
C ASN A 280 30.58 -8.85 -28.56
N ILE A 281 30.82 -10.13 -28.35
CA ILE A 281 31.78 -10.63 -27.38
C ILE A 281 32.89 -11.32 -28.17
N LYS A 282 34.11 -10.78 -28.08
CA LYS A 282 35.32 -11.36 -28.67
C LYS A 282 36.46 -11.33 -27.68
N LEU A 283 36.87 -12.50 -27.20
CA LEU A 283 37.95 -12.60 -26.21
C LEU A 283 38.79 -13.86 -26.38
N THR A 284 40.02 -13.80 -25.89
CA THR A 284 40.86 -14.98 -25.69
C THR A 284 41.26 -15.06 -24.23
N TYR A 285 41.20 -16.24 -23.62
CA TYR A 285 41.60 -16.45 -22.22
C TYR A 285 42.64 -17.56 -22.09
N TRP A 286 43.44 -17.46 -21.03
CA TRP A 286 44.50 -18.41 -20.68
C TRP A 286 44.29 -18.93 -19.26
N ILE A 287 44.77 -20.15 -18.99
CA ILE A 287 44.71 -20.80 -17.68
C ILE A 287 46.13 -20.95 -17.14
N SER A 288 46.33 -20.76 -15.84
CA SER A 288 47.64 -20.96 -15.21
C SER A 288 48.12 -22.40 -15.41
N ARG A 289 49.39 -22.59 -15.74
CA ARG A 289 50.00 -23.91 -15.94
C ARG A 289 49.92 -24.78 -14.68
N GLU A 290 49.96 -24.18 -13.50
CA GLU A 290 49.79 -24.89 -12.21
C GLU A 290 48.42 -25.59 -12.12
N ARG A 291 47.43 -25.07 -12.83
CA ARG A 291 46.06 -25.59 -12.87
C ARG A 291 45.75 -26.38 -14.15
N ALA A 292 46.79 -26.87 -14.85
CA ALA A 292 46.62 -27.62 -16.10
C ALA A 292 45.69 -28.84 -15.97
N ALA A 293 45.74 -29.55 -14.83
CA ALA A 293 44.89 -30.70 -14.55
C ALA A 293 43.40 -30.33 -14.46
N ASP A 294 43.08 -29.10 -14.05
CA ASP A 294 41.71 -28.59 -13.93
C ASP A 294 41.21 -27.93 -15.23
N SER A 295 42.02 -27.89 -16.29
CA SER A 295 41.77 -27.06 -17.47
C SER A 295 40.42 -27.33 -18.14
N ALA A 296 39.98 -28.59 -18.25
CA ALA A 296 38.67 -28.94 -18.79
C ALA A 296 37.51 -28.38 -17.96
N VAL A 297 37.62 -28.45 -16.63
CA VAL A 297 36.61 -27.92 -15.69
C VAL A 297 36.59 -26.39 -15.75
N ILE A 298 37.76 -25.75 -15.79
CA ILE A 298 37.87 -24.29 -15.87
C ILE A 298 37.29 -23.79 -17.20
N ARG A 299 37.56 -24.46 -18.33
CA ARG A 299 36.98 -24.10 -19.63
C ARG A 299 35.45 -24.13 -19.60
N SER A 300 34.87 -25.18 -19.04
CA SER A 300 33.41 -25.28 -18.86
C SER A 300 32.86 -24.17 -17.96
N ARG A 301 33.55 -23.82 -16.87
CA ARG A 301 33.15 -22.68 -16.01
C ARG A 301 33.24 -21.34 -16.74
N VAL A 302 34.24 -21.15 -17.59
CA VAL A 302 34.39 -19.94 -18.41
C VAL A 302 33.25 -19.82 -19.42
N GLU A 303 32.89 -20.92 -20.10
CA GLU A 303 31.73 -20.95 -21.01
C GLU A 303 30.43 -20.56 -20.28
N THR A 304 30.19 -21.13 -19.09
CA THR A 304 29.06 -20.77 -18.24
C THR A 304 29.11 -19.30 -17.82
N ALA A 305 30.27 -18.79 -17.40
CA ALA A 305 30.45 -17.40 -17.00
C ALA A 305 30.14 -16.40 -18.14
N ILE A 306 30.49 -16.76 -19.38
CA ILE A 306 30.16 -15.97 -20.57
C ILE A 306 28.66 -16.03 -20.85
N ALA A 307 28.03 -17.20 -20.75
CA ALA A 307 26.58 -17.33 -20.90
C ALA A 307 25.80 -16.54 -19.83
N GLU A 308 26.26 -16.59 -18.58
CA GLU A 308 25.72 -15.81 -17.47
C GLU A 308 25.94 -14.31 -17.67
N TYR A 309 27.10 -13.90 -18.19
CA TYR A 309 27.35 -12.50 -18.55
C TYR A 309 26.37 -12.03 -19.61
N ARG A 310 26.12 -12.81 -20.66
CA ARG A 310 25.14 -12.47 -21.72
C ARG A 310 23.76 -12.26 -21.13
N LEU A 311 23.26 -13.25 -20.37
CA LEU A 311 21.95 -13.17 -19.73
C LEU A 311 21.88 -11.98 -18.78
N TRP A 312 22.88 -11.79 -17.94
CA TRP A 312 22.98 -10.64 -17.07
C TRP A 312 22.92 -9.35 -17.88
N GLN A 313 23.78 -9.16 -18.88
CA GLN A 313 23.88 -7.93 -19.67
C GLN A 313 22.54 -7.51 -20.28
N LYS A 314 21.74 -8.45 -20.80
CA LYS A 314 20.42 -8.15 -21.40
C LYS A 314 19.22 -8.17 -20.43
N SER A 315 19.39 -8.58 -19.17
CA SER A 315 18.28 -8.67 -18.21
C SER A 315 17.96 -7.37 -17.46
N LYS A 316 18.48 -6.22 -17.91
CA LYS A 316 18.21 -4.91 -17.29
C LYS A 316 18.34 -3.78 -18.33
N LEU A 317 17.41 -2.84 -18.29
CA LEU A 317 17.45 -1.63 -19.12
C LEU A 317 18.54 -0.66 -18.67
N GLY A 318 19.10 0.11 -19.61
CA GLY A 318 20.15 1.10 -19.35
C GLY A 318 21.41 0.53 -18.69
N ARG A 319 21.63 -0.79 -18.81
CA ARG A 319 22.85 -1.43 -18.35
C ARG A 319 23.92 -1.22 -19.40
N ASP A 320 24.88 -0.35 -19.10
CA ASP A 320 26.05 -0.12 -19.93
C ASP A 320 26.72 -1.44 -20.33
N ILE A 321 27.17 -1.50 -21.58
CA ILE A 321 27.97 -2.62 -22.05
C ILE A 321 29.34 -2.44 -21.42
N ASN A 322 29.63 -3.21 -20.37
CA ASN A 322 30.85 -3.05 -19.58
C ASN A 322 31.78 -4.29 -19.69
N PRO A 323 32.91 -4.18 -20.39
CA PRO A 323 33.87 -5.29 -20.49
C PRO A 323 34.48 -5.69 -19.14
N SER A 324 34.53 -4.78 -18.16
CA SER A 324 35.10 -5.07 -16.83
C SER A 324 34.33 -6.16 -16.09
N GLU A 325 33.01 -6.21 -16.24
CA GLU A 325 32.18 -7.24 -15.62
C GLU A 325 32.40 -8.61 -16.28
N LEU A 326 32.53 -8.63 -17.61
CA LEU A 326 32.89 -9.84 -18.37
C LEU A 326 34.25 -10.38 -17.93
N ILE A 327 35.25 -9.50 -17.85
CA ILE A 327 36.60 -9.81 -17.34
C ILE A 327 36.49 -10.41 -15.94
N ARG A 328 35.79 -9.75 -15.02
CA ARG A 328 35.64 -10.19 -13.64
C ARG A 328 35.05 -11.60 -13.54
N ARG A 329 33.97 -11.89 -14.30
CA ARG A 329 33.30 -13.20 -14.30
C ARG A 329 34.19 -14.31 -14.85
N VAL A 330 34.88 -14.05 -15.96
CA VAL A 330 35.77 -15.05 -16.58
C VAL A 330 37.01 -15.31 -15.72
N MET A 331 37.58 -14.29 -15.08
CA MET A 331 38.66 -14.46 -14.11
C MET A 331 38.19 -15.27 -12.89
N ALA A 332 37.00 -14.97 -12.34
CA ALA A 332 36.43 -15.72 -11.23
C ALA A 332 36.14 -17.19 -11.58
N ALA A 333 35.86 -17.48 -12.85
CA ALA A 333 35.71 -18.85 -13.35
C ALA A 333 37.03 -19.66 -13.37
N GLY A 334 38.18 -18.98 -13.21
CA GLY A 334 39.50 -19.59 -13.07
C GLY A 334 40.48 -19.27 -14.22
N ALA A 335 40.14 -18.35 -15.12
CA ALA A 335 41.10 -17.82 -16.08
C ALA A 335 42.21 -17.04 -15.35
N LEU A 336 43.46 -17.20 -15.80
CA LEU A 336 44.60 -16.46 -15.28
C LEU A 336 44.65 -15.04 -15.85
N ARG A 337 44.45 -14.94 -17.17
CA ARG A 337 44.39 -13.67 -17.89
C ARG A 337 43.50 -13.80 -19.11
N LEU A 338 43.09 -12.66 -19.62
CA LEU A 338 42.21 -12.56 -20.78
C LEU A 338 42.55 -11.30 -21.59
N ASN A 339 42.39 -11.43 -22.90
CA ASN A 339 42.47 -10.35 -23.86
C ASN A 339 41.08 -10.16 -24.45
N VAL A 340 40.42 -9.07 -24.08
CA VAL A 340 39.07 -8.74 -24.53
C VAL A 340 39.18 -7.73 -25.68
N LEU A 341 38.80 -8.16 -26.88
CA LEU A 341 38.73 -7.30 -28.07
C LEU A 341 37.36 -6.60 -28.15
N GLU A 342 36.30 -7.32 -27.80
CA GLU A 342 34.93 -6.82 -27.69
C GLU A 342 34.23 -7.46 -26.48
N PRO A 343 33.30 -6.75 -25.81
CA PRO A 343 32.82 -5.40 -26.16
C PRO A 343 33.74 -4.28 -25.66
N SER A 344 33.68 -3.11 -26.30
CA SER A 344 34.15 -1.86 -25.70
C SER A 344 33.12 -1.32 -24.72
N PHE A 345 33.54 -0.44 -23.81
CA PHE A 345 32.59 0.25 -22.94
C PHE A 345 31.65 1.13 -23.78
N THR A 346 30.34 0.93 -23.59
CA THR A 346 29.29 1.73 -24.26
C THR A 346 28.21 2.06 -23.24
N GLU A 347 27.94 3.34 -23.05
CA GLU A 347 26.87 3.82 -22.18
C GLU A 347 25.50 3.58 -22.84
N LEU A 348 24.53 3.10 -22.06
CA LEU A 348 23.16 2.87 -22.53
C LEU A 348 22.19 3.78 -21.77
N THR A 349 21.16 4.24 -22.47
CA THR A 349 20.05 4.97 -21.83
C THR A 349 19.05 3.99 -21.21
N ARG A 350 18.19 4.46 -20.29
CA ARG A 350 17.12 3.61 -19.70
C ARG A 350 16.09 3.11 -20.72
N MET A 351 16.09 3.65 -21.94
CA MET A 351 15.23 3.21 -23.05
C MET A 351 15.86 2.07 -23.85
N GLN A 352 17.15 1.79 -23.62
CA GLN A 352 17.94 0.85 -24.40
C GLN A 352 18.21 -0.45 -23.63
N VAL A 353 18.30 -1.54 -24.37
CA VAL A 353 18.73 -2.85 -23.87
C VAL A 353 19.86 -3.40 -24.72
N ALA A 354 20.92 -3.89 -24.08
CA ALA A 354 22.02 -4.50 -24.80
C ALA A 354 21.60 -5.86 -25.39
N ARG A 355 21.93 -6.08 -26.66
CA ARG A 355 21.61 -7.33 -27.38
C ARG A 355 22.87 -7.94 -27.96
N GLU A 356 23.19 -9.16 -27.57
CA GLU A 356 24.37 -9.82 -28.15
C GLU A 356 24.09 -10.26 -29.59
N SER A 357 25.02 -9.96 -30.50
CA SER A 357 24.95 -10.39 -31.90
C SER A 357 25.89 -11.58 -32.15
N GLN A 358 27.20 -11.37 -31.97
CA GLN A 358 28.21 -12.42 -32.17
C GLN A 358 28.96 -12.71 -30.87
N VAL A 359 29.10 -13.99 -30.53
CA VAL A 359 29.86 -14.45 -29.36
C VAL A 359 30.96 -15.39 -29.81
N VAL A 360 32.21 -14.93 -29.73
CA VAL A 360 33.41 -15.70 -30.07
C VAL A 360 34.37 -15.63 -28.89
N PHE A 361 34.77 -16.78 -28.37
CA PHE A 361 35.79 -16.84 -27.34
C PHE A 361 36.69 -18.04 -27.54
N ASP A 362 37.99 -17.83 -27.37
CA ASP A 362 39.00 -18.84 -27.63
C ASP A 362 39.83 -19.15 -26.38
N PHE A 363 40.17 -20.42 -26.20
CA PHE A 363 41.16 -20.84 -25.23
C PHE A 363 42.56 -20.70 -25.83
N GLY A 364 43.32 -19.72 -25.35
CA GLY A 364 44.67 -19.40 -25.83
C GLY A 364 45.78 -20.32 -25.32
N GLY A 365 45.44 -21.30 -24.48
CA GLY A 365 46.38 -22.28 -23.91
C GLY A 365 46.74 -22.01 -22.45
N LEU A 366 47.76 -22.74 -21.97
CA LEU A 366 48.32 -22.56 -20.64
C LEU A 366 49.34 -21.41 -20.64
N ALA A 367 49.32 -20.58 -19.60
CA ALA A 367 50.27 -19.50 -19.38
C ALA A 367 50.88 -19.60 -17.97
N ASP A 368 52.08 -19.05 -17.83
CA ASP A 368 52.76 -18.89 -16.55
C ASP A 368 52.55 -17.44 -16.06
N ASP A 369 52.61 -17.22 -14.74
CA ASP A 369 52.42 -15.91 -14.10
C ASP A 369 53.53 -14.90 -14.45
#